data_AF-A0A932JIZ7-F1
#
_entry.id   AF-A0A932JIZ7-F1
#
_cell.length_a   1.000
_cell.length_b   1.000
_cell.length_c   1.000
_cell.angle_alpha   90.00
_cell.angle_beta   90.00
_cell.angle_gamma   90.00
#
_symmetry.space_group_name_H-M   'P 1'
#
loop_
_entity.id
_entity.type
_entity.pdbx_description
1 polymer ?
#
loop_
_entity_poly.entity_id
_entity_poly.type
_entity_poly.pdbx_seq_one_letter_code
_entity_poly.pdbx_strand_id
1 'polypeptide(L)' 'MSSFRETFILKIVKYDEEKQVKVSVTLRNIKSEKSLIFNSTDELSQYLKIEESNALTQNIDQ' A
#
# COMPACT_ATOMS: atom_id res chain seq x y z
N MET A 1 17.44 -18.99 4.63
CA MET A 1 16.57 -17.89 5.07
C MET A 1 15.42 -17.75 4.07
N SER A 2 14.17 -17.89 4.50
CA SER A 2 13.02 -17.75 3.60
C SER A 2 12.72 -16.27 3.40
N SER A 3 12.84 -15.77 2.17
CA SER A 3 12.35 -14.44 1.82
C SER A 3 10.84 -14.41 2.02
N PHE A 4 10.35 -13.55 2.92
CA PHE A 4 8.91 -13.32 3.10
C PHE A 4 8.40 -12.48 1.92
N ARG A 5 8.18 -13.16 0.78
CA ARG A 5 7.51 -12.54 -0.37
C ARG A 5 6.01 -12.50 -0.08
N GLU A 6 5.55 -11.31 0.20
CA GLU A 6 4.13 -10.99 0.20
C GLU A 6 3.71 -10.52 -1.19
N THR A 7 2.49 -10.88 -1.59
CA THR A 7 1.93 -10.52 -2.88
C THR A 7 0.65 -9.75 -2.63
N PHE A 8 0.52 -8.61 -3.31
CA PHE A 8 -0.59 -7.69 -3.13
C PHE A 8 -1.32 -7.46 -4.45
N ILE A 9 -2.61 -7.18 -4.34
CA ILE A 9 -3.45 -6.65 -5.42
C ILE A 9 -3.65 -5.16 -5.15
N LEU A 10 -3.35 -4.33 -6.13
CA LEU A 10 -3.62 -2.90 -6.11
C LEU A 10 -4.82 -2.58 -7.00
N LYS A 11 -5.87 -1.99 -6.42
CA LYS A 11 -7.04 -1.49 -7.14
C LYS A 11 -7.07 0.03 -7.05
N ILE A 12 -7.20 0.71 -8.19
CA ILE A 12 -7.34 2.16 -8.27
C ILE A 12 -8.69 2.46 -8.93
N VAL A 13 -9.50 3.29 -8.28
CA VAL A 13 -10.80 3.74 -8.80
C VAL A 13 -10.78 5.26 -8.88
N LYS A 14 -11.07 5.80 -10.05
CA LYS A 14 -11.24 7.23 -10.29
C LYS A 14 -12.73 7.52 -10.40
N TYR A 15 -13.21 8.46 -9.60
CA TYR A 15 -14.57 8.97 -9.65
C TYR A 15 -14.54 10.35 -10.31
N ASP A 16 -15.36 10.52 -11.34
CA ASP A 16 -15.68 11.83 -11.92
C ASP A 16 -17.00 12.28 -11.30
N GLU A 17 -16.93 12.87 -10.11
CA GLU A 17 -18.08 13.57 -9.52
C GLU A 17 -18.04 15.03 -9.99
N GLU A 18 -19.22 15.60 -10.26
CA GLU A 18 -19.49 16.79 -11.11
C GLU A 18 -18.62 18.05 -10.89
N LYS A 19 -17.75 18.10 -9.88
CA LYS A 19 -16.82 19.22 -9.61
C LYS A 19 -15.44 18.84 -9.08
N GLN A 20 -15.16 17.57 -8.73
CA GLN A 20 -13.86 17.15 -8.21
C GLN A 20 -13.55 15.70 -8.61
N VAL A 21 -12.34 15.50 -9.16
CA VAL A 21 -11.81 14.15 -9.38
C VAL A 21 -11.43 13.56 -8.04
N LYS A 22 -12.08 12.46 -7.65
CA LYS A 22 -11.72 11.69 -6.46
C LYS A 22 -11.04 10.39 -6.87
N VAL A 23 -10.02 10.00 -6.13
CA VAL A 23 -9.33 8.71 -6.33
C VAL A 23 -9.50 7.88 -5.06
N SER A 24 -9.82 6.61 -5.21
CA SER A 24 -9.71 5.64 -4.12
C SER A 24 -8.73 4.56 -4.54
N VAL A 25 -7.83 4.21 -3.62
CA VAL A 25 -6.82 3.19 -3.82
C VAL A 25 -7.02 2.11 -2.77
N THR A 26 -6.99 0.84 -3.17
CA THR A 26 -7.08 -0.29 -2.25
C THR A 26 -5.89 -1.22 -2.46
N LEU A 27 -5.15 -1.48 -1.39
CA LEU A 27 -4.05 -2.44 -1.36
C LEU A 27 -4.49 -3.67 -0.56
N ARG A 28 -4.57 -4.83 -1.20
CA ARG A 28 -5.00 -6.09 -0.55
C ARG A 28 -3.88 -7.12 -0.58
N ASN A 29 -3.55 -7.70 0.57
CA ASN A 29 -2.64 -8.84 0.66
C ASN A 29 -3.38 -10.13 0.26
N ILE A 30 -2.83 -10.89 -0.67
CA ILE A 30 -3.47 -12.10 -1.21
C ILE A 30 -3.55 -13.22 -0.16
N LYS A 31 -2.55 -13.31 0.73
CA LYS A 31 -2.44 -14.41 1.70
C LYS A 31 -3.20 -14.13 2.99
N SER A 32 -3.19 -12.90 3.49
CA SER A 32 -3.80 -12.55 4.78
C SER A 32 -5.22 -12.00 4.67
N GLU A 33 -5.74 -11.84 3.45
CA GLU A 33 -7.03 -11.20 3.13
C GLU A 33 -7.21 -9.77 3.64
N LYS A 34 -6.20 -9.19 4.31
CA LYS A 34 -6.21 -7.81 4.78
C LYS A 34 -6.24 -6.84 3.61
N SER A 35 -7.03 -5.79 3.73
CA SER A 35 -7.12 -4.69 2.76
C SER A 35 -6.96 -3.34 3.45
N LEU A 36 -6.17 -2.46 2.85
CA LEU A 36 -6.02 -1.07 3.22
C LEU A 36 -6.63 -0.19 2.14
N ILE A 37 -7.30 0.88 2.54
CA ILE A 37 -7.96 1.83 1.64
C ILE A 37 -7.33 3.21 1.85
N PHE A 38 -7.01 3.89 0.75
CA PHE A 38 -6.44 5.23 0.72
C PHE A 38 -7.32 6.14 -0.16
N ASN A 39 -7.34 7.42 0.15
CA ASN A 39 -8.10 8.45 -0.58
C ASN A 39 -7.26 9.19 -1.64
N SER A 40 -5.98 8.83 -1.77
CA SER A 40 -5.09 9.34 -2.81
C SER A 40 -3.94 8.37 -3.07
N THR A 41 -3.25 8.54 -4.19
CA THR A 41 -2.00 7.83 -4.47
C THR A 41 -0.85 8.29 -3.58
N ASP A 42 -0.90 9.52 -3.08
CA ASP A 42 0.13 10.07 -2.20
C ASP A 42 0.11 9.41 -0.81
N GLU A 43 -1.08 9.17 -0.27
CA GLU A 43 -1.26 8.41 0.99
C GLU A 43 -0.68 6.98 0.87
N LEU A 44 -0.92 6.29 -0.26
CA LEU A 44 -0.30 4.98 -0.52
C LEU A 44 1.23 5.09 -0.57
N SER A 45 1.76 6.10 -1.28
CA SER A 45 3.21 6.31 -1.42
C SER A 45 3.89 6.51 -0.07
N GLN A 46 3.26 7.31 0.81
CA GLN A 46 3.76 7.50 2.17
C GLN A 46 3.76 6.20 2.98
N TYR A 47 2.68 5.41 2.90
CA TYR A 47 2.59 4.11 3.58
C TYR A 47 3.73 3.16 3.15
N LEU A 48 3.97 3.03 1.85
CA LEU A 48 5.03 2.14 1.33
C LEU A 48 6.44 2.60 1.74
N LYS A 49 6.69 3.92 1.79
CA LYS A 49 7.99 4.48 2.21
C LYS A 49 8.27 4.29 3.71
N ILE A 50 7.23 4.36 4.55
CA ILE A 50 7.35 4.09 5.99
C ILE A 50 7.77 2.63 6.21
N GLU A 51 7.20 1.69 5.45
CA GLU A 51 7.59 0.28 5.56
C GLU A 51 8.99 -0.01 5.01
N GLU A 52 9.46 0.68 3.95
CA GLU A 52 10.86 0.59 3.52
C GLU A 52 11.82 1.04 4.62
N SER A 53 11.51 2.14 5.30
CA SER A 53 12.33 2.67 6.39
C SER A 53 12.37 1.71 7.58
N ASN A 54 11.25 1.05 7.91
CA ASN A 54 11.19 0.07 8.99
C ASN A 54 11.84 -1.29 8.64
N ALA A 55 11.75 -1.72 7.38
CA ALA A 55 12.38 -2.96 6.90
C ALA A 55 13.92 -2.85 6.81
N LEU A 56 14.45 -1.65 6.58
CA LEU A 56 15.88 -1.36 6.63
C LEU A 56 16.43 -1.40 8.06
N THR A 57 15.69 -0.91 9.06
CA THR A 57 16.12 -0.93 10.47
C THR A 57 16.19 -2.36 11.04
N GLN A 58 15.34 -3.29 10.58
CA GLN A 58 15.36 -4.69 11.04
C GLN A 58 16.52 -5.54 10.48
N ASN A 59 17.28 -5.05 9.49
CA ASN A 59 18.43 -5.76 8.93
C ASN A 59 19.79 -5.32 9.51
N ILE A 60 19.81 -4.33 10.40
CA ILE A 60 21.05 -3.77 10.98
C ILE A 60 21.38 -4.41 12.35
N ASP A 61 20.46 -5.19 12.94
CA ASP A 61 20.62 -5.88 14.24
C ASP A 61 20.79 -7.42 14.12
N GLN A 62 21.24 -7.95 12.97
CA GLN A 62 21.65 -9.37 12.81
C GLN A 62 23.15 -9.50 12.57
#